data_AF-A0A8E0VJS1-F1
#
_entry.id   AF-A0A8E0VJS1-F1
#
_cell.length_a   1.000
_cell.length_b   1.000
_cell.length_c   1.000
_cell.angle_alpha   90.00
_cell.angle_beta   90.00
_cell.angle_gamma   90.00
#
_symmetry.space_group_name_H-M   'P 1'
#
loop_
_entity.id
_entity.type
_entity.pdbx_description
1 polymer ?
#
loop_
_entity_poly.entity_id
_entity_poly.type
_entity_poly.pdbx_seq_one_letter_code
_entity_poly.pdbx_strand_id
1 'polypeptide(L)'
;MLGSFSVDLFPKDLPHTTITSCLHDGAVFKGTQRSKSKEYDVEVTIQDKIANGTSLGNIHSDSFNYSSLENSDTIFMRWKEKFALPRVKEVDGASYAGFYYIGFNKWNGEIFGYYYHVDCEKFQSLQLTYKPDDAPSSFQLR
;
A
#
# COMPACT_ATOMS: atom_id res chain seq x y z
N MET A 1 -0.34 13.53 -6.14
CA MET A 1 0.38 12.62 -7.07
C MET A 1 -0.50 11.38 -7.22
N LEU A 2 -0.93 11.03 -8.43
CA LEU A 2 -1.76 9.83 -8.64
C LEU A 2 -0.83 8.63 -8.83
N GLY A 3 -0.78 7.76 -7.82
CA GLY A 3 0.05 6.55 -7.82
C GLY A 3 -0.82 5.30 -7.83
N SER A 4 -0.61 4.41 -8.80
CA SER A 4 -1.23 3.09 -8.80
C SER A 4 -0.27 2.10 -8.14
N PHE A 5 -0.69 1.50 -7.02
CA PHE A 5 0.09 0.53 -6.27
C PHE A 5 -0.53 -0.85 -6.47
N SER A 6 0.27 -1.82 -6.90
CA SER A 6 -0.14 -3.22 -6.92
C SER A 6 0.24 -3.86 -5.59
N VAL A 7 -0.74 -4.43 -4.91
CA VAL A 7 -0.56 -5.09 -3.61
C VAL A 7 -0.92 -6.55 -3.78
N ASP A 8 0.02 -7.45 -3.50
CA ASP A 8 -0.24 -8.88 -3.50
C ASP A 8 -1.00 -9.21 -2.20
N LEU A 9 -2.29 -9.57 -2.33
CA LEU A 9 -3.13 -9.94 -1.20
C LEU A 9 -2.91 -11.42 -0.84
N PHE A 10 -2.50 -11.68 0.40
CA PHE A 10 -2.35 -13.02 0.99
C PHE A 10 -3.70 -13.78 1.05
N PRO A 11 -3.70 -15.13 1.19
CA PRO A 11 -4.81 -15.99 0.77
C PRO A 11 -6.12 -15.79 1.56
N LYS A 12 -7.22 -16.13 0.88
CA LYS A 12 -8.60 -15.66 1.03
C LYS A 12 -9.42 -16.11 2.24
N ASP A 13 -8.85 -16.70 3.28
CA ASP A 13 -9.67 -17.31 4.34
C ASP A 13 -9.38 -16.74 5.74
N LEU A 14 -10.04 -15.63 6.10
CA LEU A 14 -10.17 -15.22 7.51
C LEU A 14 -11.66 -15.09 7.90
N PRO A 15 -12.15 -15.84 8.89
CA PRO A 15 -13.53 -15.76 9.34
C PRO A 15 -13.73 -14.58 10.29
N HIS A 16 -14.62 -13.67 9.88
CA HIS A 16 -15.38 -12.71 10.70
C HIS A 16 -14.61 -11.77 11.63
N THR A 17 -14.32 -10.55 11.15
CA THR A 17 -14.47 -9.32 11.94
C THR A 17 -14.96 -8.21 11.02
N THR A 18 -15.96 -7.46 11.47
CA THR A 18 -16.79 -6.53 10.71
C THR A 18 -16.04 -5.26 10.27
N ILE A 19 -15.21 -5.40 9.24
CA ILE A 19 -15.07 -4.51 8.09
C ILE A 19 -14.88 -5.48 6.94
N THR A 20 -15.83 -5.55 6.00
CA THR A 20 -15.62 -6.24 4.71
C THR A 20 -14.26 -5.77 4.18
N SER A 21 -13.25 -6.65 4.17
CA SER A 21 -11.83 -6.30 4.10
C SER A 21 -11.58 -5.16 3.11
N CYS A 22 -11.39 -3.93 3.59
CA CYS A 22 -11.23 -2.74 2.73
C CYS A 22 -9.93 -2.79 1.89
N LEU A 23 -9.15 -3.85 2.06
CA LEU A 23 -8.07 -4.26 1.20
C LEU A 23 -8.59 -5.25 0.14
N HIS A 24 -9.28 -4.75 -0.88
CA HIS A 24 -9.81 -5.52 -2.00
C HIS A 24 -9.54 -4.80 -3.33
N ASP A 25 -9.70 -5.50 -4.46
CA ASP A 25 -9.56 -4.88 -5.79
C ASP A 25 -10.54 -3.71 -5.96
N GLY A 26 -10.02 -2.58 -6.44
CA GLY A 26 -10.76 -1.33 -6.59
C GLY A 26 -10.89 -0.49 -5.32
N ALA A 27 -10.43 -0.97 -4.15
CA ALA A 27 -10.52 -0.18 -2.92
C ALA A 27 -9.72 1.13 -3.02
N VAL A 28 -10.36 2.24 -2.65
CA VAL A 28 -9.77 3.59 -2.72
C VAL A 28 -9.41 4.10 -1.33
N PHE A 29 -8.19 4.62 -1.21
CA PHE A 29 -7.64 5.24 -0.02
C PHE A 29 -7.18 6.64 -0.35
N LYS A 30 -7.51 7.63 0.50
CA LYS A 30 -7.13 9.03 0.31
C LYS A 30 -6.48 9.58 1.57
N GLY A 31 -5.56 10.51 1.39
CA GLY A 31 -4.92 11.24 2.48
C GLY A 31 -3.71 12.01 1.99
N THR A 32 -2.66 12.10 2.79
CA THR A 32 -1.52 12.97 2.48
C THR A 32 -0.17 12.28 2.60
N GLN A 33 0.77 12.72 1.75
CA GLN A 33 2.19 12.47 1.91
C GLN A 33 2.88 13.75 2.37
N ARG A 34 3.69 13.65 3.43
CA ARG A 34 4.31 14.79 4.10
C ARG A 34 5.82 14.62 4.16
N SER A 35 6.52 15.64 3.67
CA SER A 35 7.95 15.88 3.90
C SER A 35 8.10 16.95 4.99
N LYS A 36 9.33 17.38 5.32
CA LYS A 36 9.50 18.43 6.36
C LYS A 36 8.88 19.77 5.97
N SER A 37 8.80 20.07 4.68
CA SER A 37 8.40 21.39 4.18
C SER A 37 7.22 21.36 3.21
N LYS A 38 6.81 20.19 2.75
CA LYS A 38 5.75 20.03 1.74
C LYS A 38 4.78 18.93 2.13
N GLU A 39 3.52 19.16 1.81
CA GLU A 39 2.41 18.23 1.97
C GLU A 39 1.68 18.09 0.64
N TYR A 40 1.32 16.86 0.29
CA TYR A 40 0.70 16.52 -0.99
C TYR A 40 -0.49 15.61 -0.76
N ASP A 41 -1.60 15.90 -1.44
CA ASP A 41 -2.72 14.97 -1.49
C ASP A 41 -2.36 13.74 -2.33
N VAL A 42 -2.72 12.58 -1.79
CA VAL A 42 -2.47 11.25 -2.35
C VAL A 42 -3.76 10.46 -2.35
N GLU A 43 -4.00 9.82 -3.49
CA GLU A 43 -5.06 8.83 -3.68
C GLU A 43 -4.41 7.54 -4.17
N VAL A 44 -4.82 6.42 -3.57
CA VAL A 44 -4.36 5.08 -3.89
C VAL A 44 -5.56 4.20 -4.17
N THR A 45 -5.54 3.53 -5.31
CA THR A 45 -6.48 2.46 -5.63
C THR A 45 -5.74 1.14 -5.60
N ILE A 46 -6.24 0.19 -4.81
CA ILE A 46 -5.74 -1.19 -4.80
C ILE A 46 -6.17 -1.86 -6.09
N GLN A 47 -5.23 -2.44 -6.80
CA GLN A 47 -5.50 -3.29 -7.97
C GLN A 47 -4.99 -4.69 -7.70
N ASP A 48 -5.91 -5.66 -7.64
CA ASP A 48 -5.58 -7.08 -7.69
C ASP A 48 -5.13 -7.39 -9.12
N LYS A 49 -3.82 -7.43 -9.31
CA LYS A 49 -3.26 -7.99 -10.52
C LYS A 49 -2.95 -9.43 -10.18
N ILE A 50 -3.50 -10.35 -10.96
CA ILE A 50 -3.02 -11.74 -11.03
C ILE A 50 -1.54 -11.64 -11.44
N ALA A 51 -0.67 -11.53 -10.45
CA ALA A 51 0.75 -11.65 -10.65
C ALA A 51 0.97 -13.12 -10.95
N ASN A 52 1.11 -13.45 -12.24
CA ASN A 52 1.64 -14.74 -12.65
C ASN A 52 3.03 -14.90 -12.02
N GLY A 53 3.07 -15.47 -10.82
CA GLY A 53 4.27 -15.85 -10.11
C GLY A 53 5.21 -14.72 -9.71
N THR A 54 4.77 -13.71 -8.94
CA THR A 54 5.73 -13.09 -8.01
C THR A 54 6.03 -14.15 -6.96
N SER A 55 7.07 -14.96 -7.16
CA SER A 55 7.58 -15.83 -6.11
C SER A 55 7.79 -14.95 -4.88
N LEU A 56 7.06 -15.22 -3.80
CA LEU A 56 7.37 -14.66 -2.48
C LEU A 56 8.84 -14.99 -2.26
N GLY A 57 9.71 -13.99 -2.42
CA GLY A 57 11.16 -14.21 -2.33
C GLY A 57 11.44 -14.96 -1.03
N ASN A 58 12.35 -15.92 -1.07
CA ASN A 58 12.66 -16.85 0.03
C ASN A 58 12.42 -16.19 1.39
N ILE A 59 11.34 -16.59 2.07
CA ILE A 59 11.09 -16.16 3.44
C ILE A 59 12.34 -16.60 4.20
N HIS A 60 13.12 -15.64 4.66
CA HIS A 60 14.32 -15.92 5.43
C HIS A 60 13.84 -16.70 6.66
N SER A 61 14.29 -17.95 6.78
CA SER A 61 14.11 -18.76 7.97
C SER A 61 15.03 -18.19 9.06
N ASP A 62 14.66 -17.05 9.61
CA ASP A 62 15.23 -16.55 10.86
C ASP A 62 14.40 -17.06 12.04
N SER A 63 14.77 -16.65 13.26
CA SER A 63 14.03 -17.02 14.47
C SER A 63 12.77 -16.16 14.70
N PHE A 64 12.34 -15.36 13.72
CA PHE A 64 11.17 -14.50 13.86
C PHE A 64 9.88 -15.31 13.71
N ASN A 65 8.97 -15.16 14.68
CA ASN A 65 7.69 -15.86 14.66
C ASN A 65 6.67 -15.12 13.77
N TYR A 66 6.64 -15.47 12.49
CA TYR A 66 5.69 -14.91 11.53
C TYR A 66 4.22 -15.22 11.86
N SER A 67 3.90 -16.30 12.57
CA SER A 67 2.52 -16.65 12.94
C SER A 67 1.89 -15.64 13.91
N SER A 68 2.71 -14.92 14.70
CA SER A 68 2.21 -13.81 15.52
C SER A 68 1.76 -12.61 14.68
N LEU A 69 2.26 -12.47 13.45
CA LEU A 69 1.90 -11.39 12.54
C LEU A 69 0.53 -11.61 11.89
N GLU A 70 0.19 -12.85 11.55
CA GLU A 70 -1.13 -13.20 10.99
C GLU A 70 -2.27 -12.79 11.93
N ASN A 71 -2.02 -12.91 13.24
CA ASN A 71 -2.94 -12.53 14.30
C ASN A 71 -2.84 -11.05 14.71
N SER A 72 -1.84 -10.31 14.23
CA SER A 72 -1.68 -8.88 14.53
C SER A 72 -2.77 -8.07 13.86
N ASP A 73 -3.23 -6.99 14.50
CA ASP A 73 -4.19 -6.04 13.90
C ASP A 73 -3.63 -5.29 12.70
N THR A 74 -2.31 -5.32 12.48
CA THR A 74 -1.64 -4.60 11.40
C THR A 74 -1.02 -5.54 10.38
N ILE A 75 -1.33 -5.30 9.10
CA ILE A 75 -0.66 -5.93 7.97
C ILE A 75 0.50 -5.04 7.53
N PHE A 76 1.72 -5.59 7.53
CA PHE A 76 2.91 -4.86 7.07
C PHE A 76 3.22 -5.22 5.62
N MET A 77 3.52 -4.20 4.82
CA MET A 77 3.79 -4.34 3.39
C MET A 77 4.98 -3.47 2.97
N ARG A 78 5.53 -3.76 1.78
CA ARG A 78 6.47 -2.87 1.09
C ARG A 78 5.87 -2.52 -0.27
N TRP A 79 5.64 -1.25 -0.52
CA TRP A 79 5.08 -0.80 -1.80
C TRP A 79 6.16 -0.18 -2.65
N LYS A 80 6.34 -0.71 -3.85
CA LYS A 80 7.25 -0.18 -4.86
C LYS A 80 6.44 0.41 -6.01
N GLU A 81 6.63 1.69 -6.26
CA GLU A 81 6.11 2.32 -7.47
C GLU A 81 6.76 1.69 -8.70
N LYS A 82 5.94 1.16 -9.63
CA LYS A 82 6.42 0.57 -10.88
C LYS A 82 6.55 1.61 -12.00
N PHE A 83 5.64 2.59 -12.07
CA PHE A 83 5.66 3.64 -13.09
C PHE A 83 4.79 4.83 -12.69
N ALA A 84 5.18 6.05 -13.10
CA ALA A 84 4.36 7.25 -13.02
C ALA A 84 3.72 7.56 -14.38
N LEU A 85 2.44 7.94 -14.39
CA LEU A 85 1.72 8.41 -15.58
C LEU A 85 1.17 9.82 -15.34
N PRO A 86 1.45 10.81 -16.21
CA PRO A 86 2.42 10.79 -17.29
C PRO A 86 3.87 10.73 -16.76
N ARG A 87 4.79 10.17 -17.55
CA ARG A 87 6.21 10.01 -17.21
C ARG A 87 6.92 11.37 -17.21
N VAL A 88 6.58 12.24 -16.27
CA VAL A 88 7.34 13.46 -16.01
C VAL A 88 8.68 13.00 -15.43
N LYS A 89 9.75 13.16 -16.21
CA LYS A 89 11.12 12.98 -15.73
C LYS A 89 11.29 13.84 -14.48
N GLU A 90 11.65 13.20 -13.37
CA GLU A 90 12.22 13.81 -12.15
C GLU A 90 11.67 15.21 -11.83
N VAL A 91 10.63 15.27 -11.01
CA VAL A 91 10.25 16.53 -10.37
C VAL A 91 11.36 16.87 -9.38
N ASP A 92 11.83 18.12 -9.36
CA ASP A 92 12.87 18.60 -8.44
C ASP A 92 12.59 18.16 -6.99
N GLY A 93 13.42 17.25 -6.49
CA GLY A 93 13.34 16.71 -5.13
C GLY A 93 12.43 15.49 -4.93
N ALA A 94 11.85 14.91 -5.99
CA ALA A 94 11.06 13.68 -5.93
C ALA A 94 11.66 12.59 -6.85
N SER A 95 12.17 11.53 -6.23
CA SER A 95 12.62 10.31 -6.92
C SER A 95 11.62 9.19 -6.66
N TYR A 96 11.31 8.38 -7.67
CA TYR A 96 10.48 7.17 -7.56
C TYR A 96 11.33 5.90 -7.38
N ALA A 97 12.65 6.05 -7.21
CA ALA A 97 13.57 4.93 -7.09
C ALA A 97 13.42 4.18 -5.76
N GLY A 98 12.86 4.83 -4.74
CA GLY A 98 12.60 4.25 -3.43
C GLY A 98 11.37 3.35 -3.36
N PHE A 99 11.00 3.00 -2.14
CA PHE A 99 9.82 2.22 -1.80
C PHE A 99 9.24 2.71 -0.46
N TYR A 100 8.00 2.32 -0.18
CA TYR A 100 7.32 2.65 1.05
C TYR A 100 7.29 1.45 1.99
N TYR A 101 7.63 1.68 3.26
CA TYR A 101 7.21 0.80 4.35
C TYR A 101 5.78 1.14 4.70
N ILE A 102 4.90 0.15 4.72
CA ILE A 102 3.46 0.35 4.93
C ILE A 102 2.98 -0.53 6.07
N GLY A 103 2.16 0.05 6.94
CA GLY A 103 1.28 -0.66 7.86
C GLY A 103 -0.17 -0.34 7.54
N PHE A 104 -1.00 -1.38 7.45
CA PHE A 104 -2.44 -1.28 7.27
C PHE A 104 -3.13 -1.82 8.51
N ASN A 105 -3.94 -0.99 9.16
CA ASN A 105 -4.69 -1.38 10.35
C ASN A 105 -6.04 -1.99 9.94
N LYS A 106 -6.23 -3.27 10.27
CA LYS A 106 -7.43 -4.05 9.94
C LYS A 106 -8.70 -3.52 10.61
N TRP A 107 -8.57 -2.84 11.76
CA TRP A 107 -9.71 -2.39 12.56
C TRP A 107 -10.34 -1.10 12.05
N ASN A 108 -9.54 -0.15 11.56
CA ASN A 108 -10.03 1.16 11.13
C ASN A 108 -9.78 1.46 9.65
N GLY A 109 -9.10 0.56 8.92
CA GLY A 109 -8.80 0.75 7.50
C GLY A 109 -7.82 1.90 7.22
N GLU A 110 -7.01 2.28 8.21
CA GLU A 110 -5.96 3.28 8.03
C GLU A 110 -4.70 2.64 7.48
N ILE A 111 -4.08 3.35 6.53
CA ILE A 111 -2.77 3.04 6.00
C ILE A 111 -1.80 4.11 6.48
N PHE A 112 -0.72 3.69 7.11
CA PHE A 112 0.38 4.54 7.48
C PHE A 112 1.66 4.01 6.86
N GLY A 113 2.58 4.91 6.54
CA GLY A 113 3.84 4.49 5.97
C GLY A 113 4.89 5.56 5.90
N TYR A 114 6.08 5.13 5.49
CA TYR A 114 7.22 6.01 5.30
C TYR A 114 7.92 5.66 4.00
N TYR A 115 8.18 6.69 3.19
CA TYR A 115 9.00 6.56 2.00
C TYR A 115 10.47 6.43 2.38
N TYR A 116 11.16 5.49 1.73
CA TYR A 116 12.59 5.28 1.85
C TYR A 116 13.27 5.29 0.49
N HIS A 117 14.27 6.15 0.36
CA HIS A 117 15.30 6.11 -0.66
C HIS A 117 16.62 6.54 -0.03
N VAL A 118 17.75 6.01 -0.49
CA VAL A 118 19.06 6.29 0.13
C VAL A 118 19.40 7.78 0.07
N ASP A 119 19.16 8.42 -1.07
CA ASP A 119 19.53 9.82 -1.33
C ASP A 119 18.41 10.84 -1.05
N CYS A 120 17.20 10.39 -0.66
CA CYS A 120 16.10 11.30 -0.37
C CYS A 120 16.00 11.65 1.11
N GLU A 121 15.29 12.74 1.39
CA GLU A 121 14.88 13.09 2.74
C GLU A 121 14.20 11.90 3.43
N LYS A 122 14.67 11.58 4.64
CA LYS A 122 14.17 10.47 5.45
C LYS A 122 12.84 10.81 6.11
N PHE A 123 12.07 9.77 6.41
CA PHE A 123 10.83 9.84 7.18
C PHE A 123 9.73 10.72 6.56
N GLN A 124 9.70 10.80 5.23
CA GLN A 124 8.52 11.33 4.54
C GLN A 124 7.34 10.38 4.81
N SER A 125 6.33 10.87 5.53
CA SER A 125 5.21 10.05 5.98
C SER A 125 4.09 9.98 4.95
N LEU A 126 3.37 8.88 4.94
CA LEU A 126 2.16 8.64 4.16
C LEU A 126 1.05 8.26 5.14
N GLN A 127 -0.09 8.93 5.05
CA GLN A 127 -1.29 8.62 5.84
C GLN A 127 -2.49 8.60 4.91
N LEU A 128 -3.21 7.47 4.88
CA LEU A 128 -4.39 7.30 4.04
C LEU A 128 -5.52 6.65 4.84
N THR A 129 -6.75 7.00 4.50
CA THR A 129 -7.96 6.42 5.06
C THR A 129 -8.82 5.85 3.94
N TYR A 130 -9.44 4.70 4.19
CA TYR A 130 -10.37 4.09 3.26
C TYR A 130 -11.56 5.00 2.94
N LYS A 131 -11.90 5.11 1.65
CA LYS A 131 -13.03 5.89 1.13
C LYS A 131 -13.99 4.96 0.36
N PRO A 132 -15.00 4.39 1.05
CA PRO A 132 -15.91 3.42 0.43
C PRO A 132 -16.75 4.01 -0.70
N ASP A 133 -17.11 5.29 -0.62
CA ASP A 133 -17.95 5.96 -1.62
C ASP A 133 -17.25 6.17 -2.98
N ASP A 134 -15.91 6.16 -2.97
CA ASP A 134 -15.08 6.31 -4.17
C ASP A 134 -14.73 4.95 -4.81
N ALA A 135 -15.00 3.84 -4.12
CA ALA A 135 -14.76 2.51 -4.66
C ALA A 135 -15.80 2.21 -5.76
N PRO A 136 -15.38 1.72 -6.95
CA PRO A 136 -16.34 1.36 -7.98
C PRO A 136 -17.27 0.27 -7.44
N SER A 137 -18.57 0.38 -7.75
CA SER A 137 -19.51 -0.72 -7.54
C SER A 137 -18.91 -1.97 -8.18
N SER A 138 -18.63 -3.00 -7.39
CA SER A 138 -17.92 -4.20 -7.83
C SER A 138 -18.42 -4.69 -9.20
N PHE A 139 -17.57 -4.65 -10.22
CA PHE A 139 -17.84 -5.31 -11.50
C PHE A 139 -16.94 -6.53 -11.61
N GLN A 140 -17.51 -7.72 -11.47
CA GLN A 140 -16.84 -8.95 -11.86
C GLN A 140 -16.91 -9.08 -13.38
N LEU A 141 -15.76 -9.13 -14.05
CA LEU A 141 -15.68 -9.69 -15.40
C LEU A 141 -15.85 -11.21 -15.28
N ARG A 142 -16.96 -11.71 -15.84
CA ARG A 142 -17.19 -13.16 -16.07
C ARG A 142 -16.31 -13.66 -17.21
#